data_AF-A0A7Y3AGB9-F1
#
_entry.id   AF-A0A7Y3AGB9-F1
#
_cell.length_a   1.000
_cell.length_b   1.000
_cell.length_c   1.000
_cell.angle_alpha   90.00
_cell.angle_beta   90.00
_cell.angle_gamma   90.00
#
_symmetry.space_group_name_H-M   'P 1'
#
loop_
_entity.id
_entity.type
_entity.pdbx_description
1 polymer ?
#
loop_
_entity_poly.entity_id
_entity_poly.type
_entity_poly.pdbx_seq_one_letter_code
_entity_poly.pdbx_strand_id
1 'polypeptide(L)'
;MKIRKPVRLSALVIILTLMSGCHLEQGKIYFDELRLDPITVYKMSPFERVVYCLSEARIPEDQAFENLYRRTTAVVEEQPETADWSEVVCLSLSDEASVEHMQKTINTLQLVLAVQQRESHPARGFKKILEQRLALYEQIDDGLLHLSKEQQERELLALDYEAEIKELMQKIRIQREKIESLDQQVQKLKEVELMLTPKK
;
A
#
# COMPACT_ATOMS: atom_id res chain seq x y z
N MET A 1 2.90 25.40 -72.05
CA MET A 1 2.24 24.42 -71.14
C MET A 1 2.66 24.72 -69.71
N LYS A 2 1.71 25.09 -68.84
CA LYS A 2 1.89 25.24 -67.39
C LYS A 2 1.64 23.88 -66.75
N ILE A 3 2.61 23.33 -66.03
CA ILE A 3 2.39 22.18 -65.14
C ILE A 3 2.78 22.63 -63.73
N ARG A 4 1.75 22.85 -62.91
CA ARG A 4 1.84 23.10 -61.47
C ARG A 4 2.36 21.83 -60.79
N LYS A 5 3.40 21.96 -59.95
CA LYS A 5 3.76 20.89 -59.01
C LYS A 5 3.07 21.15 -57.66
N PRO A 6 2.48 20.12 -57.03
CA PRO A 6 1.85 20.24 -55.73
C PRO A 6 2.93 20.36 -54.64
N VAL A 7 2.96 21.50 -53.98
CA VAL A 7 3.59 21.66 -52.66
C VAL A 7 2.53 21.24 -51.64
N ARG A 8 2.99 20.61 -50.54
CA ARG A 8 2.23 20.25 -49.31
C ARG A 8 1.71 18.81 -49.24
N LEU A 9 2.64 17.87 -49.00
CA LEU A 9 2.34 16.70 -48.16
C LEU A 9 3.59 16.17 -47.44
N SER A 10 4.78 16.40 -48.00
CA SER A 10 6.04 15.88 -47.44
C SER A 10 6.55 16.57 -46.17
N ALA A 11 6.05 17.77 -45.84
CA ALA A 11 6.48 18.47 -44.63
C ALA A 11 5.78 17.98 -43.35
N LEU A 12 4.59 17.37 -43.46
CA LEU A 12 3.82 16.91 -42.30
C LEU A 12 4.33 15.57 -41.75
N VAL A 13 4.85 14.71 -42.63
CA VAL A 13 5.39 13.39 -42.24
C VAL A 13 6.69 13.51 -41.45
N ILE A 14 7.52 14.51 -41.74
CA ILE A 14 8.81 14.73 -41.06
C ILE A 14 8.60 15.20 -39.61
N ILE A 15 7.53 15.95 -39.33
CA ILE A 15 7.20 16.42 -37.97
C ILE A 15 6.60 15.28 -37.13
N LEU A 16 5.84 14.36 -37.75
CA LEU A 16 5.30 13.18 -37.07
C LEU A 16 6.35 12.11 -36.74
N THR A 17 7.45 12.02 -37.50
CA THR A 17 8.59 11.14 -37.14
C THR A 17 9.55 11.74 -36.11
N LEU A 18 9.50 13.06 -35.85
CA LEU A 18 10.31 13.69 -34.80
C LEU A 18 9.72 13.51 -33.40
N MET A 19 8.41 13.28 -33.27
CA MET A 19 7.74 13.10 -31.97
C MET A 19 7.70 11.64 -31.49
N SER A 20 8.01 10.66 -32.34
CA SER A 20 8.15 9.24 -31.93
C SER A 20 9.58 8.85 -31.52
N GLY A 21 10.55 9.78 -31.64
CA GLY A 21 11.95 9.58 -31.22
C GLY A 21 12.29 10.10 -29.81
N CYS A 22 11.42 10.89 -29.18
CA CYS A 22 11.71 11.58 -27.91
C CYS A 22 11.65 10.72 -26.64
N HIS A 23 11.56 9.38 -26.74
CA HIS A 23 11.66 8.49 -25.59
C HIS A 23 13.00 7.74 -25.48
N LEU A 24 13.86 7.77 -26.52
CA LEU A 24 15.19 7.15 -26.45
C LEU A 24 16.30 8.12 -26.00
N GLU A 25 16.15 9.43 -26.21
CA GLU A 25 17.16 10.40 -25.78
C GLU A 25 17.21 10.59 -24.26
N GLN A 26 16.07 10.43 -23.57
CA GLN A 26 16.01 10.62 -22.12
C GLN A 26 16.73 9.50 -21.35
N GLY A 27 16.73 8.27 -21.88
CA GLY A 27 17.56 7.19 -21.34
C GLY A 27 19.06 7.48 -21.56
N LYS A 28 19.43 7.97 -22.75
CA LYS A 28 20.83 8.21 -23.12
C LYS A 28 21.51 9.28 -22.25
N ILE A 29 20.79 10.35 -21.87
CA ILE A 29 21.30 11.40 -20.98
C ILE A 29 21.58 10.84 -19.58
N TYR A 30 20.69 10.00 -19.04
CA TYR A 30 20.89 9.34 -17.73
C TYR A 30 22.07 8.35 -17.74
N PHE A 31 22.27 7.62 -18.85
CA PHE A 31 23.41 6.71 -19.00
C PHE A 31 24.75 7.45 -19.09
N ASP A 32 24.80 8.59 -19.78
CA ASP A 32 26.00 9.42 -19.90
C ASP A 32 26.35 10.13 -18.57
N GLU A 33 25.36 10.55 -17.78
CA GLU A 33 25.58 11.13 -16.44
C GLU A 33 26.11 10.11 -15.42
N LEU A 34 25.69 8.85 -15.52
CA LEU A 34 26.17 7.75 -14.65
C LEU A 34 27.39 7.00 -15.22
N ARG A 35 27.86 7.35 -16.42
CA ARG A 35 28.92 6.62 -17.16
C ARG A 35 28.64 5.12 -17.32
N LEU A 36 27.37 4.74 -17.46
CA LEU A 36 26.96 3.36 -17.64
C LEU A 36 26.75 3.11 -19.13
N ASP A 37 27.67 2.37 -19.76
CA ASP A 37 27.54 1.95 -21.17
C ASP A 37 26.29 1.04 -21.29
N PRO A 38 25.42 1.14 -22.32
CA PRO A 38 24.23 0.27 -22.44
C PRO A 38 24.57 -1.24 -22.47
N ILE A 39 25.80 -1.58 -22.87
CA ILE A 39 26.37 -2.94 -22.80
C ILE A 39 26.60 -3.40 -21.34
N THR A 40 26.68 -2.47 -20.39
CA THR A 40 26.96 -2.74 -18.97
C THR A 40 25.79 -3.40 -18.27
N VAL A 41 24.53 -3.08 -18.62
CA VAL A 41 23.33 -3.68 -17.99
C VAL A 41 23.30 -5.20 -18.17
N TYR A 42 23.69 -5.69 -19.36
CA TYR A 42 23.79 -7.14 -19.62
C TYR A 42 25.03 -7.80 -18.98
N LYS A 43 26.01 -7.01 -18.55
CA LYS A 43 27.24 -7.47 -17.88
C LYS A 43 27.19 -7.29 -16.35
N MET A 44 26.15 -6.65 -15.82
CA MET A 44 25.98 -6.47 -14.38
C MET A 44 25.97 -7.83 -13.70
N SER A 45 26.66 -7.91 -12.57
CA SER A 45 26.55 -9.05 -11.66
C SER A 45 25.10 -9.14 -11.13
N PRO A 46 24.67 -10.33 -10.66
CA PRO A 46 23.33 -10.48 -10.07
C PRO A 46 23.05 -9.45 -8.97
N PHE A 47 24.04 -9.10 -8.14
CA PHE A 47 23.89 -8.07 -7.11
C PHE A 47 23.54 -6.70 -7.71
N GLU A 48 24.32 -6.22 -8.69
CA GLU A 48 24.10 -4.92 -9.32
C GLU A 48 22.75 -4.85 -10.04
N ARG A 49 22.31 -5.96 -10.63
CA ARG A 49 20.98 -6.05 -11.25
C ARG A 49 19.85 -5.91 -10.25
N VAL A 50 19.95 -6.55 -9.07
CA VAL A 50 18.93 -6.37 -8.02
C VAL A 50 18.88 -4.90 -7.62
N VAL A 51 20.03 -4.28 -7.34
CA VAL A 51 20.09 -2.87 -6.92
C VAL A 51 19.49 -1.95 -7.99
N TYR A 52 19.89 -2.12 -9.25
CA TYR A 52 19.34 -1.37 -10.37
C TYR A 52 17.82 -1.56 -10.52
N CYS A 53 17.36 -2.80 -10.38
CA CYS A 53 15.96 -3.13 -10.54
C CYS A 53 15.10 -2.49 -9.45
N LEU A 54 15.59 -2.43 -8.20
CA LEU A 54 14.90 -1.73 -7.12
C LEU A 54 14.85 -0.20 -7.29
N SER A 55 15.84 0.40 -7.97
CA SER A 55 15.89 1.85 -8.15
C SER A 55 15.16 2.32 -9.41
N GLU A 56 15.17 1.54 -10.49
CA GLU A 56 14.83 2.02 -11.84
C GLU A 56 13.86 1.11 -12.62
N ALA A 57 13.59 -0.12 -12.17
CA ALA A 57 12.73 -1.02 -12.95
C ALA A 57 11.24 -0.67 -12.81
N ARG A 58 10.54 -0.67 -13.95
CA ARG A 58 9.08 -0.74 -13.97
C ARG A 58 8.68 -2.21 -13.87
N ILE A 59 8.22 -2.60 -12.68
CA ILE A 59 7.65 -3.90 -12.41
C ILE A 59 6.25 -3.94 -13.05
N PRO A 60 5.92 -4.96 -13.87
CA PRO A 60 4.56 -5.10 -14.38
C PRO A 60 3.60 -5.43 -13.24
N GLU A 61 2.34 -5.03 -13.35
CA GLU A 61 1.29 -5.25 -12.35
C GLU A 61 0.45 -6.50 -12.66
N ASP A 62 -0.34 -6.93 -11.68
CA ASP A 62 -1.39 -7.96 -11.82
C ASP A 62 -0.91 -9.29 -12.45
N GLN A 63 -1.67 -9.82 -13.42
CA GLN A 63 -1.41 -11.10 -14.07
C GLN A 63 -0.06 -11.12 -14.81
N ALA A 64 0.43 -9.95 -15.24
CA ALA A 64 1.73 -9.84 -15.89
C ALA A 64 2.87 -10.03 -14.89
N PHE A 65 2.72 -9.50 -13.67
CA PHE A 65 3.59 -9.81 -12.54
C PHE A 65 3.64 -11.31 -12.29
N GLU A 66 2.48 -11.94 -12.07
CA GLU A 66 2.37 -13.36 -11.73
C GLU A 66 3.05 -14.28 -12.75
N ASN A 67 2.82 -14.00 -14.03
CA ASN A 67 3.41 -14.78 -15.11
C ASN A 67 4.93 -14.61 -15.17
N LEU A 68 5.41 -13.38 -14.98
CA LEU A 68 6.85 -13.07 -14.97
C LEU A 68 7.52 -13.76 -13.77
N TYR A 69 6.96 -13.57 -12.57
CA TYR A 69 7.45 -14.15 -11.33
C TYR A 69 7.52 -15.68 -11.41
N ARG A 70 6.44 -16.34 -11.82
CA ARG A 70 6.40 -17.80 -11.97
C ARG A 70 7.46 -18.30 -12.94
N ARG A 71 7.61 -17.63 -14.10
CA ARG A 71 8.57 -18.01 -15.13
C ARG A 71 10.01 -17.88 -14.62
N THR A 72 10.36 -16.72 -14.07
CA THR A 72 11.72 -16.44 -13.59
C THR A 72 12.08 -17.36 -12.42
N THR A 73 11.14 -17.60 -11.50
CA THR A 73 11.35 -18.55 -10.39
C THR A 73 11.62 -19.97 -10.89
N ALA A 74 10.83 -20.46 -11.85
CA ALA A 74 10.99 -21.81 -12.39
C ALA A 74 12.37 -22.00 -13.03
N VAL A 75 12.88 -21.01 -13.78
CA VAL A 75 14.22 -21.06 -14.38
C VAL A 75 15.31 -21.21 -13.31
N VAL A 76 15.19 -20.48 -12.20
CA VAL A 76 16.16 -20.56 -11.10
C VAL A 76 16.05 -21.87 -10.33
N GLU A 77 14.85 -22.41 -10.16
CA GLU A 77 14.62 -23.71 -9.52
C GLU A 77 15.14 -24.88 -10.37
N GLU A 78 15.03 -24.80 -11.69
CA GLU A 78 15.52 -25.82 -12.63
C GLU A 78 17.05 -25.83 -12.75
N GLN A 79 17.70 -24.66 -12.67
CA GLN A 79 19.15 -24.51 -12.89
C GLN A 79 19.81 -23.61 -11.81
N PRO A 80 19.74 -23.99 -10.52
CA PRO A 80 20.18 -23.14 -9.41
C PRO A 80 21.69 -22.82 -9.42
N GLU A 81 22.50 -23.60 -10.13
CA GLU A 81 23.95 -23.42 -10.25
C GLU A 81 24.38 -22.32 -11.23
N THR A 82 23.54 -22.01 -12.23
CA THR A 82 23.90 -21.10 -13.34
C THR A 82 22.87 -20.01 -13.61
N ALA A 83 21.61 -20.18 -13.19
CA ALA A 83 20.56 -19.23 -13.44
C ALA A 83 20.81 -17.89 -12.72
N ASP A 84 20.39 -16.81 -13.38
CA ASP A 84 20.40 -15.47 -12.79
C ASP A 84 19.22 -15.32 -11.82
N TRP A 85 19.51 -15.39 -10.53
CA TRP A 85 18.53 -15.24 -9.46
C TRP A 85 18.18 -13.77 -9.15
N SER A 86 18.82 -12.79 -9.80
CA SER A 86 18.60 -11.37 -9.47
C SER A 86 17.18 -10.90 -9.79
N GLU A 87 16.61 -11.36 -10.90
CA GLU A 87 15.27 -10.95 -11.32
C GLU A 87 14.20 -11.47 -10.35
N VAL A 88 14.31 -12.72 -9.86
CA VAL A 88 13.35 -13.25 -8.86
C VAL A 88 13.42 -12.48 -7.54
N VAL A 89 14.62 -12.04 -7.13
CA VAL A 89 14.78 -11.20 -5.94
C VAL A 89 14.18 -9.83 -6.15
N CYS A 90 14.39 -9.20 -7.30
CA CYS A 90 13.81 -7.89 -7.58
C CYS A 90 12.28 -7.96 -7.53
N LEU A 91 11.69 -8.94 -8.21
CA LEU A 91 10.23 -9.11 -8.22
C LEU A 91 9.69 -9.28 -6.81
N SER A 92 10.31 -10.12 -5.97
CA SER A 92 9.89 -10.34 -4.58
C SER A 92 10.14 -9.18 -3.62
N LEU A 93 10.93 -8.20 -4.03
CA LEU A 93 11.13 -6.97 -3.27
C LEU A 93 10.28 -5.80 -3.78
N SER A 94 9.54 -5.98 -4.88
CA SER A 94 8.58 -4.98 -5.36
C SER A 94 7.35 -4.85 -4.46
N ASP A 95 6.55 -3.81 -4.70
CA ASP A 95 5.29 -3.59 -3.99
C ASP A 95 4.19 -4.57 -4.43
N GLU A 96 4.32 -5.16 -5.62
CA GLU A 96 3.42 -6.19 -6.15
C GLU A 96 3.65 -7.58 -5.50
N ALA A 97 4.73 -7.74 -4.74
CA ALA A 97 5.07 -9.01 -4.13
C ALA A 97 4.19 -9.32 -2.91
N SER A 98 3.50 -10.47 -2.95
CA SER A 98 2.83 -11.05 -1.78
C SER A 98 3.81 -11.71 -0.82
N VAL A 99 3.36 -11.98 0.41
CA VAL A 99 4.08 -12.78 1.41
C VAL A 99 4.47 -14.15 0.84
N GLU A 100 3.61 -14.76 0.03
CA GLU A 100 3.89 -16.04 -0.64
C GLU A 100 5.06 -15.93 -1.63
N HIS A 101 5.12 -14.84 -2.42
CA HIS A 101 6.24 -14.59 -3.33
C HIS A 101 7.55 -14.45 -2.56
N MET A 102 7.57 -13.64 -1.49
CA MET A 102 8.75 -13.50 -0.65
C MET A 102 9.21 -14.83 -0.06
N GLN A 103 8.29 -15.63 0.48
CA GLN A 103 8.61 -16.95 1.04
C GLN A 103 9.15 -17.92 -0.01
N LYS A 104 8.53 -17.96 -1.19
CA LYS A 104 9.00 -18.81 -2.29
C LYS A 104 10.40 -18.40 -2.74
N THR A 105 10.66 -17.10 -2.88
CA THR A 105 11.99 -16.61 -3.25
C THR A 105 13.04 -16.92 -2.21
N ILE A 106 12.73 -16.83 -0.91
CA ILE A 106 13.64 -17.26 0.16
C ILE A 106 14.04 -18.74 -0.05
N ASN A 107 13.08 -19.61 -0.34
CA ASN A 107 13.34 -21.03 -0.60
C ASN A 107 14.17 -21.22 -1.88
N THR A 108 13.86 -20.51 -2.96
CA THR A 108 14.64 -20.54 -4.20
C THR A 108 16.08 -20.10 -3.98
N LEU A 109 16.33 -19.03 -3.20
CA LEU A 109 17.69 -18.60 -2.85
C LEU A 109 18.43 -19.62 -1.97
N GLN A 110 17.73 -20.38 -1.13
CA GLN A 110 18.36 -21.48 -0.39
C GLN A 110 18.90 -22.56 -1.34
N LEU A 111 18.18 -22.89 -2.42
CA LEU A 111 18.65 -23.83 -3.45
C LEU A 111 19.92 -23.31 -4.12
N VAL A 112 19.92 -22.04 -4.54
CA VAL A 112 21.09 -21.36 -5.13
C VAL A 112 22.30 -21.41 -4.18
N LEU A 113 22.09 -21.08 -2.90
CA LEU A 113 23.16 -21.05 -1.90
C LEU A 113 23.70 -22.44 -1.53
N ALA A 114 22.88 -23.50 -1.67
CA ALA A 114 23.29 -24.87 -1.43
C ALA A 114 24.28 -25.37 -2.48
N VAL A 115 24.10 -24.95 -3.74
CA VAL A 115 24.95 -25.37 -4.88
C VAL A 115 26.08 -24.37 -5.18
N GLN A 116 25.87 -23.08 -4.97
CA GLN A 116 26.87 -22.02 -5.16
C GLN A 116 27.53 -21.64 -3.81
N GLN A 117 28.29 -22.56 -3.20
CA GLN A 117 28.85 -22.43 -1.85
C GLN A 117 30.02 -21.44 -1.74
N ARG A 118 29.74 -20.15 -1.98
CA ARG A 118 30.67 -19.04 -1.67
C ARG A 118 30.23 -18.37 -0.38
N GLU A 119 31.15 -18.20 0.57
CA GLU A 119 30.81 -17.56 1.86
C GLU A 119 30.26 -16.15 1.70
N SER A 120 30.80 -15.39 0.74
CA SER A 120 30.42 -14.01 0.41
C SER A 120 29.37 -13.93 -0.71
N HIS A 121 28.55 -14.96 -0.90
CA HIS A 121 27.56 -14.98 -1.98
C HIS A 121 26.44 -13.93 -1.75
N PRO A 122 26.20 -12.97 -2.66
CA PRO A 122 25.23 -11.88 -2.47
C PRO A 122 23.79 -12.35 -2.18
N ALA A 123 23.38 -13.49 -2.71
CA ALA A 123 22.08 -14.10 -2.41
C ALA A 123 21.84 -14.33 -0.90
N ARG A 124 22.90 -14.49 -0.07
CA ARG A 124 22.75 -14.58 1.39
C ARG A 124 22.21 -13.27 1.98
N GLY A 125 22.70 -12.13 1.49
CA GLY A 125 22.26 -10.81 1.93
C GLY A 125 20.80 -10.58 1.57
N PHE A 126 20.43 -10.83 0.32
CA PHE A 126 19.05 -10.67 -0.14
C PHE A 126 18.08 -11.63 0.52
N LYS A 127 18.48 -12.88 0.76
CA LYS A 127 17.70 -13.83 1.56
C LYS A 127 17.38 -13.26 2.94
N LYS A 128 18.39 -12.71 3.64
CA LYS A 128 18.18 -12.09 4.96
C LYS A 128 17.25 -10.88 4.91
N ILE A 129 17.37 -10.04 3.88
CA ILE A 129 16.47 -8.88 3.70
C ILE A 129 15.02 -9.35 3.53
N LEU A 130 14.78 -10.37 2.70
CA LEU A 130 13.45 -10.96 2.51
C LEU A 130 12.92 -11.58 3.81
N GLU A 131 13.74 -12.32 4.56
CA GLU A 131 13.36 -12.88 5.87
C GLU A 131 12.98 -11.79 6.88
N GLN A 132 13.73 -10.68 6.92
CA GLN A 132 13.40 -9.54 7.77
C GLN A 132 12.10 -8.84 7.33
N ARG A 133 11.89 -8.68 6.03
CA ARG A 133 10.66 -8.08 5.50
C ARG A 133 9.45 -8.95 5.82
N LEU A 134 9.55 -10.27 5.69
CA LEU A 134 8.49 -11.22 6.06
C LEU A 134 8.12 -11.10 7.54
N ALA A 135 9.11 -11.07 8.42
CA ALA A 135 8.89 -10.89 9.86
C ALA A 135 8.21 -9.56 10.21
N LEU A 136 8.46 -8.49 9.43
CA LEU A 136 7.77 -7.21 9.60
C LEU A 136 6.31 -7.29 9.17
N TYR A 137 5.98 -8.01 8.09
CA TYR A 137 4.58 -8.20 7.69
C TYR A 137 3.78 -8.96 8.76
N GLU A 138 4.35 -10.02 9.34
CA GLU A 138 3.71 -10.75 10.44
C GLU A 138 3.41 -9.84 11.64
N GLN A 139 4.35 -8.96 12.02
CA GLN A 139 4.14 -7.98 13.09
C GLN A 139 3.05 -6.95 12.76
N ILE A 140 2.96 -6.52 11.49
CA ILE A 140 1.93 -5.59 11.04
C ILE A 140 0.55 -6.25 11.12
N ASP A 141 0.41 -7.49 10.65
CA ASP A 141 -0.85 -8.24 10.68
C ASP A 141 -1.33 -8.45 12.12
N ASP A 142 -0.43 -8.83 13.03
CA ASP A 142 -0.72 -8.94 14.45
C ASP A 142 -1.17 -7.61 15.06
N GLY A 143 -0.51 -6.51 14.69
CA GLY A 143 -0.86 -5.15 15.13
C GLY A 143 -2.23 -4.71 14.63
N LEU A 144 -2.56 -4.97 13.37
CA LEU A 144 -3.87 -4.67 12.78
C LEU A 144 -4.98 -5.47 13.45
N LEU A 145 -4.73 -6.75 13.77
CA LEU A 145 -5.67 -7.58 14.51
C LEU A 145 -5.93 -7.02 15.92
N HIS A 146 -4.88 -6.55 16.60
CA HIS A 146 -5.02 -5.96 17.92
C HIS A 146 -5.83 -4.66 17.87
N LEU A 147 -5.53 -3.76 16.94
CA LEU A 147 -6.26 -2.50 16.75
C LEU A 147 -7.74 -2.73 16.42
N SER A 148 -8.04 -3.74 15.58
CA SER A 148 -9.42 -4.11 15.26
C SER A 148 -10.21 -4.56 16.50
N LYS A 149 -9.58 -5.36 17.38
CA LYS A 149 -10.20 -5.77 18.65
C LYS A 149 -10.44 -4.59 19.57
N GLU A 150 -9.46 -3.71 19.75
CA GLU A 150 -9.62 -2.50 20.57
C GLU A 150 -10.72 -1.59 20.04
N GLN A 151 -10.84 -1.46 18.71
CA GLN A 151 -11.92 -0.70 18.09
C GLN A 151 -13.29 -1.30 18.42
N GLN A 152 -13.44 -2.62 18.29
CA GLN A 152 -14.69 -3.31 18.62
C GLN A 152 -15.07 -3.13 20.10
N GLU A 153 -14.11 -3.24 21.01
CA GLU A 153 -14.34 -3.02 22.45
C GLU A 153 -14.80 -1.58 22.74
N ARG A 154 -14.20 -0.59 22.07
CA ARG A 154 -14.61 0.82 22.20
C ARG A 154 -16.00 1.08 21.63
N GLU A 155 -16.36 0.45 20.52
CA GLU A 155 -17.69 0.54 19.93
C GLU A 155 -18.76 -0.04 20.86
N LEU A 156 -18.49 -1.17 21.49
CA LEU A 156 -19.37 -1.77 22.51
C LEU A 156 -19.55 -0.84 23.72
N LEU A 157 -18.45 -0.29 24.25
CA LEU A 157 -18.51 0.68 25.35
C LEU A 157 -19.31 1.94 24.98
N ALA A 158 -19.17 2.42 23.75
CA ALA A 158 -19.93 3.58 23.26
C ALA A 158 -21.44 3.30 23.21
N LEU A 159 -21.84 2.09 22.80
CA LEU A 159 -23.25 1.67 22.82
C LEU A 159 -23.81 1.59 24.24
N ASP A 160 -23.04 1.07 25.19
CA ASP A 160 -23.43 1.01 26.60
C ASP A 160 -23.64 2.41 27.19
N TYR A 161 -22.71 3.34 26.92
CA TYR A 161 -22.87 4.74 27.34
C TYR A 161 -24.06 5.42 26.68
N GLU A 162 -24.35 5.13 25.40
CA GLU A 162 -25.52 5.68 24.72
C GLU A 162 -26.83 5.20 25.38
N ALA A 163 -26.89 3.92 25.77
CA ALA A 163 -28.04 3.36 26.49
C ALA A 163 -28.23 4.03 27.87
N GLU A 164 -27.14 4.21 28.63
CA GLU A 164 -27.18 4.87 29.93
C GLU A 164 -27.63 6.34 29.82
N ILE A 165 -27.11 7.07 28.84
CA ILE A 165 -27.53 8.46 28.58
C ILE A 165 -29.02 8.53 28.25
N LYS A 166 -29.55 7.62 27.42
CA LYS A 166 -30.98 7.57 27.10
C LYS A 166 -31.83 7.32 28.35
N GLU A 167 -31.41 6.40 29.22
CA GLU A 167 -32.11 6.12 30.48
C GLU A 167 -32.10 7.33 31.41
N LEU A 168 -30.94 7.99 31.57
CA LEU A 168 -30.81 9.21 32.37
C LEU A 168 -31.67 10.35 31.83
N MET A 169 -31.71 10.55 30.50
CA MET A 169 -32.59 11.54 29.88
C MET A 169 -34.07 11.26 30.16
N GLN A 170 -34.48 9.99 30.13
CA GLN A 170 -35.85 9.60 30.47
C GLN A 170 -36.18 9.89 31.94
N LYS A 171 -35.26 9.58 32.86
CA LYS A 171 -35.40 9.91 34.30
C LYS A 171 -35.52 11.41 34.52
N ILE A 172 -34.67 12.22 33.87
CA ILE A 172 -34.71 13.69 33.93
C ILE A 172 -36.06 14.21 33.43
N ARG A 173 -36.58 13.67 32.32
CA ARG A 173 -37.88 14.06 31.78
C ARG A 173 -39.01 13.81 32.78
N ILE A 174 -39.06 12.62 33.36
CA ILE A 174 -40.08 12.26 34.38
C ILE A 174 -39.99 13.18 35.59
N GLN A 175 -38.78 13.48 36.06
CA GLN A 175 -38.59 14.42 37.17
C GLN A 175 -39.05 15.84 36.83
N ARG A 176 -38.83 16.30 35.59
CA ARG A 176 -39.29 17.61 35.12
C ARG A 176 -40.80 17.71 35.08
N GLU A 177 -41.48 16.69 34.56
CA GLU A 177 -42.95 16.61 34.55
C GLU A 177 -43.52 16.65 35.99
N LYS A 178 -42.84 15.99 36.95
CA LYS A 178 -43.22 16.04 38.37
C LYS A 178 -43.03 17.42 39.00
N ILE A 179 -41.91 18.10 38.71
CA ILE A 179 -41.66 19.47 39.19
C ILE A 179 -42.75 20.41 38.66
N GLU A 180 -43.07 20.33 37.38
CA GLU A 180 -44.10 21.17 36.76
C GLU A 180 -45.49 20.94 37.40
N SER A 181 -45.83 19.68 37.70
CA SER A 181 -47.06 19.37 38.43
C SER A 181 -47.08 19.95 39.85
N LEU A 182 -45.96 19.89 40.56
CA LEU A 182 -45.84 20.46 41.91
C LEU A 182 -45.93 21.99 41.88
N ASP A 183 -45.29 22.65 40.91
CA ASP A 183 -45.38 24.10 40.73
C ASP A 183 -46.82 24.55 40.49
N GLN A 184 -47.58 23.82 39.65
CA GLN A 184 -49.01 24.07 39.45
C GLN A 184 -49.83 23.91 40.75
N GLN A 185 -49.52 22.91 41.58
CA GLN A 185 -50.19 22.73 42.88
C GLN A 185 -49.86 23.88 43.84
N VAL A 186 -48.60 24.30 43.92
CA VAL A 186 -48.18 25.45 44.75
C VAL A 186 -48.89 26.72 44.31
N GLN A 187 -49.03 26.95 43.00
CA GLN A 187 -49.73 28.13 42.48
C GLN A 187 -51.21 28.14 42.87
N LYS A 188 -51.90 27.00 42.76
CA LYS A 188 -53.28 26.84 43.25
C LYS A 188 -53.41 27.10 44.76
N LEU A 189 -52.46 26.61 45.57
CA LEU A 189 -52.45 26.85 47.01
C LEU A 189 -52.28 28.34 47.34
N LYS A 190 -51.40 29.05 46.63
CA LYS A 190 -51.24 30.51 46.78
C LYS A 190 -52.52 31.27 46.46
N GLU A 191 -53.25 30.87 45.42
CA GLU A 191 -54.55 31.46 45.08
C GLU A 191 -55.58 31.26 46.19
N VAL A 192 -55.65 30.05 46.77
CA VAL A 192 -56.55 29.74 47.90
C VAL A 192 -56.17 30.56 49.14
N GLU A 193 -54.88 30.68 49.46
CA GLU A 193 -54.40 31.49 50.59
C GLU A 193 -54.81 32.97 50.45
N LEU A 194 -54.68 33.54 49.25
CA LEU A 194 -55.14 34.90 48.93
C LEU A 194 -56.65 35.10 49.10
N MET A 195 -57.46 34.06 48.87
CA MET A 195 -58.91 34.12 49.08
C MET A 195 -59.30 34.02 50.56
N LEU A 196 -58.47 33.35 51.37
CA LEU A 196 -58.73 33.10 52.79
C LEU A 196 -58.12 34.16 53.73
N THR A 197 -57.17 34.97 53.25
CA THR A 197 -56.62 36.07 54.04
C THR A 197 -57.58 37.26 54.04
N PRO A 198 -58.13 37.68 55.19
CA PRO A 198 -58.99 38.85 55.25
C PRO A 198 -58.17 40.10 54.91
N LYS A 199 -58.66 40.90 53.94
CA LYS A 199 -58.08 42.21 53.63
C LYS A 199 -58.09 43.06 54.90
N LYS A 200 -56.91 43.30 55.48
CA LYS A 200 -56.70 44.35 56.48
C LYS A 200 -56.62 45.71 55.78
#